data_AF-A0A929XWE0-F1
#
_entry.id   AF-A0A929XWE0-F1
#
_cell.length_a   1.000
_cell.length_b   1.000
_cell.length_c   1.000
_cell.angle_alpha   90.00
_cell.angle_beta   90.00
_cell.angle_gamma   90.00
#
_symmetry.space_group_name_H-M   'P 1'
#
loop_
_entity.id
_entity.type
_entity.pdbx_description
1 polymer ?
#
loop_
_entity_poly.entity_id
_entity_poly.type
_entity_poly.pdbx_seq_one_letter_code
_entity_poly.pdbx_strand_id
1 'polypeptide(L)'
;MKEYANIIIDIAHSKVDHPFSYAVPKELRDVLEIGSCVEVPFGKGDAVRNGYIISFSEETEYDASRIKEIRGRAEGELPVEATYVRLAAWMRREYGSTMIQALRCVLPLHQRKKGLKHKYLSLRFTEEEARSFANKSIEKGHFARARILNALLDHREVRLPYTFVTQKLNVSASVIRGLVNLGVILLEEEGVYRDPVADAVQRVGGEAFCKPSQEELTLSSEQSLIIKKVLQDYDEKVRKTYLIHGITGSGKTEVYFRLTKEMVKRGKAVILLIPEIALTFQTLMRFYQFFGNRVSVMNSSLSPGEKYDQFERARRGEVDVMIGPRSALFTPFPNLGLIIMDEEHEPTYKSEGMPKYHTREAAVALAGLVEGGA
;
A
#
# COMPACT_ATOMS: atom_id res chain seq x y z
N MET A 1 7.25 -32.27 17.31
CA MET A 1 6.21 -32.91 16.47
C MET A 1 5.02 -31.97 16.32
N LYS A 2 4.35 -31.96 15.17
CA LYS A 2 3.17 -31.10 14.92
C LYS A 2 1.90 -31.86 15.27
N GLU A 3 1.57 -31.98 16.55
CA GLU A 3 0.35 -32.70 16.96
C GLU A 3 -0.89 -31.82 16.87
N TYR A 4 -0.74 -30.55 17.24
CA TYR A 4 -1.78 -29.53 17.15
C TYR A 4 -1.28 -28.33 16.36
N ALA A 5 -2.22 -27.64 15.72
CA ALA A 5 -2.00 -26.39 15.02
C ALA A 5 -2.94 -25.32 15.58
N ASN A 6 -2.39 -24.13 15.83
CA ASN A 6 -3.18 -22.95 16.16
C ASN A 6 -3.50 -22.22 14.86
N ILE A 7 -4.78 -22.00 14.61
CA ILE A 7 -5.31 -21.53 13.33
C ILE A 7 -6.13 -20.27 13.56
N ILE A 8 -5.87 -19.24 12.75
CA ILE A 8 -6.73 -18.06 12.67
C ILE A 8 -7.69 -18.25 11.52
N ILE A 9 -8.98 -18.12 11.82
CA ILE A 9 -10.08 -18.25 10.88
C ILE A 9 -10.59 -16.84 10.58
N ASP A 10 -10.83 -16.55 9.30
CA ASP A 10 -11.44 -15.29 8.85
C ASP A 10 -10.61 -14.04 9.23
N ILE A 11 -9.41 -13.92 8.64
CA ILE A 11 -8.45 -12.81 8.84
C ILE A 11 -9.07 -11.42 8.62
N ALA A 12 -10.15 -11.33 7.83
CA ALA A 12 -10.84 -10.08 7.55
C ALA A 12 -11.48 -9.43 8.80
N HIS A 13 -11.66 -10.18 9.88
CA HIS A 13 -12.19 -9.66 11.13
C HIS A 13 -11.09 -9.36 12.15
N SER A 14 -11.31 -8.30 12.94
CA SER A 14 -10.41 -7.79 14.00
C SER A 14 -10.07 -8.78 15.13
N LYS A 15 -10.41 -10.06 14.98
CA LYS A 15 -10.29 -11.15 15.98
C LYS A 15 -9.03 -12.02 15.77
N VAL A 16 -7.95 -11.42 15.30
CA VAL A 16 -6.64 -12.08 15.10
C VAL A 16 -6.01 -12.56 16.42
N ASP A 17 -6.58 -12.13 17.55
CA ASP A 17 -6.18 -12.41 18.93
C ASP A 17 -6.76 -13.71 19.52
N HIS A 18 -7.63 -14.42 18.81
CA HIS A 18 -8.19 -15.69 19.28
C HIS A 18 -7.93 -16.82 18.28
N PRO A 19 -6.72 -17.43 18.29
CA PRO A 19 -6.48 -18.63 17.51
C PRO A 19 -7.27 -19.81 18.06
N PHE A 20 -7.64 -20.72 17.17
CA PHE A 20 -8.33 -21.97 17.48
C PHE A 20 -7.37 -23.14 17.31
N SER A 21 -7.32 -24.03 18.29
CA SER A 21 -6.47 -25.23 18.24
C SER A 21 -7.18 -26.37 17.54
N TYR A 22 -6.49 -27.00 16.58
CA TYR A 22 -6.95 -28.15 15.82
C TYR A 22 -5.89 -29.25 15.86
N ALA A 23 -6.33 -30.51 15.84
CA ALA A 23 -5.45 -31.65 15.70
C ALA A 23 -4.96 -31.76 14.25
N VAL A 24 -3.67 -32.10 14.09
CA VAL A 24 -3.02 -32.25 12.78
C VAL A 24 -3.02 -33.73 12.39
N PRO A 25 -3.77 -34.12 11.34
CA PRO A 25 -3.77 -35.49 10.83
C PRO A 25 -2.36 -35.96 10.49
N LYS A 26 -2.06 -37.22 10.76
CA LYS A 26 -0.71 -37.79 10.56
C LYS A 26 -0.20 -37.58 9.13
N GLU A 27 -1.06 -37.76 8.13
CA GLU A 27 -0.71 -37.57 6.72
C GLU A 27 -0.32 -36.13 6.37
N LEU A 28 -0.78 -35.14 7.13
CA LEU A 28 -0.56 -33.72 6.85
C LEU A 28 0.60 -33.11 7.64
N ARG A 29 1.18 -33.83 8.61
CA ARG A 29 2.23 -33.31 9.51
C ARG A 29 3.47 -32.84 8.76
N ASP A 30 3.88 -33.55 7.72
CA ASP A 30 5.08 -33.22 6.96
C ASP A 30 4.84 -32.14 5.90
N VAL A 31 3.58 -31.92 5.53
CA VAL A 31 3.18 -31.02 4.44
C VAL A 31 2.77 -29.63 4.97
N LEU A 32 2.19 -29.56 6.15
CA LEU A 32 1.68 -28.32 6.71
C LEU A 32 2.76 -27.49 7.37
N GLU A 33 2.86 -26.23 6.99
CA GLU A 33 3.79 -25.25 7.57
C GLU A 33 3.04 -24.01 8.09
N ILE A 34 3.73 -23.16 8.85
CA ILE A 34 3.17 -21.87 9.26
C ILE A 34 2.83 -21.04 8.02
N GLY A 35 1.65 -20.43 8.02
CA GLY A 35 1.05 -19.73 6.89
C GLY A 35 0.32 -20.62 5.90
N SER A 36 0.31 -21.96 6.06
CA SER A 36 -0.52 -22.82 5.22
C SER A 36 -2.00 -22.49 5.39
N CYS A 37 -2.70 -22.36 4.27
CA CYS A 37 -4.16 -22.26 4.23
C CYS A 37 -4.76 -23.66 4.35
N VAL A 38 -5.65 -23.84 5.32
CA VAL A 38 -6.26 -25.12 5.67
C VAL A 38 -7.76 -25.00 5.85
N GLU A 39 -8.47 -26.09 5.56
CA GLU A 39 -9.90 -26.21 5.78
C GLU A 39 -10.18 -26.82 7.15
N VAL A 40 -10.98 -26.12 7.95
CA VAL A 40 -11.32 -26.54 9.31
C VAL A 40 -12.82 -26.40 9.59
N PRO A 41 -13.43 -27.30 10.38
CA PRO A 41 -14.79 -27.14 10.85
C PRO A 41 -14.87 -26.03 11.90
N PHE A 42 -15.80 -25.09 11.75
CA PHE A 42 -15.93 -23.94 12.64
C PHE A 42 -17.37 -23.54 12.95
N GLY A 43 -17.60 -23.10 14.20
CA GLY A 43 -18.88 -22.59 14.67
C GLY A 43 -19.93 -23.68 15.00
N LYS A 44 -21.17 -23.24 15.22
CA LYS A 44 -22.31 -24.15 15.43
C LYS A 44 -22.72 -24.76 14.09
N GLY A 45 -22.59 -26.08 13.95
CA GLY A 45 -22.93 -26.81 12.72
C GLY A 45 -21.74 -27.15 11.83
N ASP A 46 -20.50 -26.97 12.31
CA ASP A 46 -19.28 -27.50 11.69
C ASP A 46 -19.08 -27.12 10.23
N ALA A 47 -19.50 -25.90 9.89
CA ALA A 47 -19.28 -25.32 8.58
C ALA A 47 -17.78 -25.28 8.28
N VAL A 48 -17.40 -25.71 7.09
CA VAL A 48 -16.01 -25.65 6.63
C VAL A 48 -15.63 -24.20 6.40
N ARG A 49 -14.50 -23.79 6.97
CA ARG A 49 -13.92 -22.47 6.81
C ARG A 49 -12.44 -22.59 6.52
N ASN A 50 -11.94 -21.64 5.74
CA ASN A 50 -10.51 -21.49 5.52
C ASN A 50 -9.88 -20.77 6.72
N GLY A 51 -8.72 -21.27 7.14
CA GLY A 51 -7.91 -20.66 8.18
C GLY A 51 -6.43 -20.79 7.87
N TYR A 52 -5.62 -20.03 8.59
CA TYR A 52 -4.17 -20.00 8.41
C TYR A 52 -3.48 -20.47 9.67
N ILE A 53 -2.54 -21.39 9.50
CA ILE A 53 -1.74 -21.90 10.62
C ILE A 53 -0.76 -20.82 11.08
N ILE A 54 -0.81 -20.48 12.37
CA ILE A 54 0.09 -19.47 12.96
C ILE A 54 1.17 -20.06 13.86
N SER A 55 0.94 -21.26 14.39
CA SER A 55 1.93 -22.02 15.16
C SER A 55 1.52 -23.48 15.28
N PHE A 56 2.47 -24.33 15.65
CA PHE A 56 2.24 -25.73 16.02
C PHE A 56 2.56 -25.94 17.50
N SER A 57 1.92 -26.93 18.12
CA SER A 57 2.21 -27.39 19.46
C SER A 57 2.13 -28.91 19.57
N GLU A 58 2.83 -29.47 20.55
CA GLU A 58 2.71 -30.89 20.94
C GLU A 58 1.60 -31.09 21.96
N GLU A 59 1.38 -30.07 22.79
CA GLU A 59 0.36 -30.08 23.82
C GLU A 59 -0.76 -29.10 23.47
N THR A 60 -1.90 -29.32 24.11
CA THR A 60 -3.09 -28.48 23.99
C THR A 60 -3.58 -28.11 25.39
N GLU A 61 -3.93 -26.84 25.58
CA GLU A 61 -4.55 -26.35 26.81
C GLU A 61 -6.05 -26.73 26.89
N TYR A 62 -6.60 -27.29 25.80
CA TYR A 62 -7.99 -27.68 25.68
C TYR A 62 -8.15 -29.20 25.76
N ASP A 63 -9.30 -29.64 26.27
CA ASP A 63 -9.70 -31.05 26.30
C ASP A 63 -9.61 -31.68 24.90
N ALA A 64 -8.74 -32.68 24.76
CA ALA A 64 -8.46 -33.38 23.50
C ALA A 64 -9.73 -33.96 22.85
N SER A 65 -10.75 -34.33 23.63
CA SER A 65 -12.03 -34.85 23.12
C SER A 65 -12.86 -33.80 22.38
N ARG A 66 -12.60 -32.50 22.61
CA ARG A 66 -13.31 -31.38 22.00
C ARG A 66 -12.56 -30.78 20.81
N ILE A 67 -11.32 -31.21 20.59
CA ILE A 67 -10.49 -30.73 19.49
C ILE A 67 -10.91 -31.43 18.22
N LYS A 68 -11.10 -30.62 17.17
CA LYS A 68 -11.44 -31.10 15.84
C LYS A 68 -10.17 -31.23 15.01
N GLU A 69 -10.23 -32.06 13.99
CA GLU A 69 -9.13 -32.25 13.06
C GLU A 69 -9.19 -31.27 11.88
N ILE A 70 -8.02 -30.95 11.34
CA ILE A 70 -7.89 -30.25 10.06
C ILE A 70 -8.42 -31.18 8.96
N ARG A 71 -9.35 -30.70 8.12
CA ARG A 71 -9.91 -31.52 7.02
C ARG A 71 -8.93 -31.70 5.87
N GLY A 72 -8.14 -30.68 5.58
CA GLY A 72 -7.21 -30.70 4.47
C GLY A 72 -6.53 -29.35 4.25
N ARG A 73 -5.65 -29.30 3.26
CA ARG A 73 -5.16 -28.03 2.71
C ARG A 73 -6.26 -27.44 1.84
N ALA A 74 -6.43 -26.12 1.91
CA ALA A 74 -7.33 -25.45 0.97
C ALA A 74 -6.81 -25.64 -0.47
N GLU A 75 -7.70 -25.98 -1.39
CA GLU A 75 -7.38 -26.11 -2.81
C GLU A 75 -7.32 -24.72 -3.49
N GLY A 76 -6.36 -24.53 -4.41
CA GLY A 76 -6.23 -23.31 -5.22
C GLY A 76 -4.91 -22.56 -5.05
N GLU A 77 -4.83 -21.37 -5.64
CA GLU A 77 -3.68 -20.46 -5.51
C GLU A 77 -3.49 -20.02 -4.05
N LEU A 78 -2.23 -19.84 -3.65
CA LEU A 78 -1.91 -19.43 -2.28
C LEU A 78 -2.48 -18.02 -2.03
N PRO A 79 -3.40 -17.84 -1.07
CA PRO A 79 -3.93 -16.52 -0.77
C PRO A 79 -2.82 -15.57 -0.35
N VAL A 80 -2.93 -14.30 -0.71
CA VAL A 80 -1.94 -13.27 -0.37
C VAL A 80 -1.68 -13.21 1.14
N GLU A 81 -2.70 -13.49 1.96
CA GLU A 81 -2.62 -13.52 3.41
C GLU A 81 -1.63 -14.57 3.92
N ALA A 82 -1.45 -15.70 3.23
CA ALA A 82 -0.47 -16.72 3.62
C ALA A 82 0.96 -16.16 3.66
N THR A 83 1.31 -15.34 2.66
CA THR A 83 2.61 -14.64 2.58
C THR A 83 2.81 -13.74 3.79
N TYR A 84 1.79 -12.97 4.17
CA TYR A 84 1.86 -12.08 5.33
C TYR A 84 1.83 -12.83 6.67
N VAL A 85 1.15 -13.96 6.78
CA VAL A 85 1.22 -14.82 7.97
C VAL A 85 2.65 -15.40 8.13
N ARG A 86 3.28 -15.81 7.04
CA ARG A 86 4.69 -16.23 7.05
C ARG A 86 5.63 -15.07 7.43
N LEU A 87 5.37 -13.88 6.89
CA LEU A 87 6.12 -12.67 7.26
C LEU A 87 5.96 -12.35 8.75
N ALA A 88 4.74 -12.43 9.29
CA ALA A 88 4.50 -12.25 10.73
C ALA A 88 5.28 -13.27 11.57
N ALA A 89 5.31 -14.54 11.15
CA ALA A 89 6.08 -15.57 11.83
C ALA A 89 7.59 -15.30 11.79
N TRP A 90 8.10 -14.83 10.64
CA TRP A 90 9.48 -14.39 10.50
C TRP A 90 9.77 -13.20 11.42
N MET A 91 8.94 -12.15 11.41
CA MET A 91 9.11 -10.96 12.25
C MET A 91 9.07 -11.30 13.74
N ARG A 92 8.19 -12.22 14.15
CA ARG A 92 8.10 -12.71 15.53
C ARG A 92 9.42 -13.32 15.98
N ARG A 93 10.01 -14.19 15.15
CA ARG A 93 11.27 -14.88 15.42
C ARG A 93 12.44 -13.90 15.44
N GLU A 94 12.50 -13.00 14.47
CA GLU A 94 13.65 -12.10 14.27
C GLU A 94 13.69 -10.97 15.30
N TYR A 95 12.54 -10.36 15.60
CA TYR A 95 12.48 -9.15 16.45
C TYR A 95 11.91 -9.40 17.86
N GLY A 96 11.56 -10.64 18.20
CA GLY A 96 11.09 -11.00 19.53
C GLY A 96 9.77 -10.32 19.92
N SER A 97 8.68 -10.67 19.23
CA SER A 97 7.32 -10.20 19.55
C SER A 97 6.36 -11.36 19.81
N THR A 98 5.10 -11.05 20.16
CA THR A 98 4.04 -12.07 20.07
C THR A 98 3.61 -12.26 18.62
N MET A 99 3.04 -13.43 18.31
CA MET A 99 2.47 -13.70 16.98
C MET A 99 1.34 -12.73 16.65
N ILE A 100 0.50 -12.40 17.65
CA ILE A 100 -0.61 -11.45 17.49
C ILE A 100 -0.09 -10.06 17.15
N GLN A 101 0.96 -9.58 17.81
CA GLN A 101 1.58 -8.28 17.49
C GLN A 101 2.12 -8.25 16.06
N ALA A 102 2.82 -9.31 15.64
CA ALA A 102 3.34 -9.41 14.29
C ALA A 102 2.23 -9.46 13.24
N LEU A 103 1.17 -10.25 13.46
CA LEU A 103 0.02 -10.33 12.56
C LEU A 103 -0.72 -9.00 12.44
N ARG A 104 -0.97 -8.30 13.56
CA ARG A 104 -1.58 -6.96 13.55
C ARG A 104 -0.73 -5.92 12.82
N CYS A 105 0.58 -6.12 12.74
CA CYS A 105 1.49 -5.25 12.02
C CYS A 105 1.39 -5.44 10.51
N VAL A 106 1.26 -6.68 10.04
CA VAL A 106 1.36 -7.02 8.61
C VAL A 106 0.01 -7.24 7.92
N LEU A 107 -1.09 -7.44 8.66
CA LEU A 107 -2.41 -7.68 8.09
C LEU A 107 -3.31 -6.43 8.14
N PRO A 108 -4.10 -6.16 7.08
CA PRO A 108 -5.16 -5.15 7.10
C PRO A 108 -6.23 -5.52 8.13
N LEU A 109 -6.34 -4.79 9.25
CA LEU A 109 -7.43 -5.01 10.19
C LEU A 109 -8.61 -4.10 9.87
N HIS A 110 -9.77 -4.71 9.58
CA HIS A 110 -11.00 -3.97 9.34
C HIS A 110 -11.46 -3.22 10.60
N GLN A 111 -11.67 -1.90 10.49
CA GLN A 111 -12.39 -1.11 11.49
C GLN A 111 -13.70 -0.62 10.89
N ARG A 112 -14.83 -1.08 11.45
CA ARG A 112 -16.19 -0.72 10.98
C ARG A 112 -16.38 0.80 10.98
N LYS A 113 -16.47 1.40 9.79
CA LYS A 113 -17.17 2.68 9.56
C LYS A 113 -17.99 2.60 8.26
N LYS A 114 -19.12 3.32 8.26
CA LYS A 114 -20.07 3.42 7.13
C LYS A 114 -19.35 3.91 5.87
N GLY A 115 -19.78 3.37 4.72
CA GLY A 115 -19.21 3.60 3.40
C GLY A 115 -18.80 5.04 3.12
N LEU A 116 -17.62 5.19 2.56
CA LEU A 116 -17.02 6.49 2.27
C LEU A 116 -17.77 7.24 1.18
N LYS A 117 -17.94 8.54 1.41
CA LYS A 117 -18.18 9.55 0.37
C LYS A 117 -16.84 10.21 0.09
N HIS A 118 -16.34 10.12 -1.13
CA HIS A 118 -15.12 10.83 -1.52
C HIS A 118 -15.44 12.31 -1.75
N LYS A 119 -14.53 13.18 -1.32
CA LYS A 119 -14.67 14.63 -1.51
C LYS A 119 -13.55 15.15 -2.38
N TYR A 120 -13.87 16.04 -3.30
CA TYR A 120 -12.94 16.66 -4.23
C TYR A 120 -13.05 18.18 -4.19
N LEU A 121 -11.92 18.83 -4.48
CA LEU A 121 -11.79 20.28 -4.53
C LEU A 121 -11.43 20.70 -5.94
N SER A 122 -12.19 21.65 -6.48
CA SER A 122 -11.94 22.27 -7.78
C SER A 122 -11.96 23.79 -7.65
N LEU A 123 -11.21 24.46 -8.52
CA LEU A 123 -11.18 25.92 -8.56
C LEU A 123 -12.46 26.43 -9.23
N ARG A 124 -13.12 27.43 -8.63
CA ARG A 124 -14.28 28.10 -9.23
C ARG A 124 -13.91 29.41 -9.91
N PHE A 125 -12.87 30.08 -9.41
CA PHE A 125 -12.36 31.34 -9.94
C PHE A 125 -11.67 31.14 -11.30
N THR A 126 -11.60 32.20 -12.08
CA THR A 126 -10.68 32.25 -13.23
C THR A 126 -9.22 32.30 -12.73
N GLU A 127 -8.27 32.04 -13.62
CA GLU A 127 -6.85 32.00 -13.26
C GLU A 127 -6.36 33.33 -12.69
N GLU A 128 -6.74 34.45 -13.31
CA GLU A 128 -6.36 35.79 -12.86
C GLU A 128 -6.97 36.12 -11.49
N GLU A 129 -8.22 35.74 -11.27
CA GLU A 129 -8.91 35.93 -9.99
C GLU A 129 -8.29 35.09 -8.88
N ALA A 130 -7.97 33.82 -9.15
CA ALA A 130 -7.34 32.93 -8.18
C ALA A 130 -5.89 33.34 -7.87
N ARG A 131 -5.10 33.76 -8.87
CA ARG A 131 -3.75 34.31 -8.65
C ARG A 131 -3.81 35.59 -7.83
N SER A 132 -4.71 36.51 -8.18
CA SER A 132 -4.95 37.75 -7.43
C SER A 132 -5.38 37.47 -5.98
N PHE A 133 -6.26 36.50 -5.78
CA PHE A 133 -6.73 36.11 -4.45
C PHE A 133 -5.67 35.38 -3.63
N ALA A 134 -4.83 34.56 -4.27
CA ALA A 134 -3.69 33.91 -3.63
C ALA A 134 -2.69 34.95 -3.14
N ASN A 135 -2.32 35.92 -3.97
CA ASN A 135 -1.41 37.01 -3.60
C ASN A 135 -1.97 37.86 -2.46
N LYS A 136 -3.25 38.28 -2.53
CA LYS A 136 -3.94 38.99 -1.44
C LYS A 136 -4.02 38.17 -0.15
N SER A 137 -4.10 36.84 -0.26
CA SER A 137 -4.09 35.95 0.91
C SER A 137 -2.71 35.89 1.56
N ILE A 138 -1.63 35.92 0.78
CA ILE A 138 -0.26 36.01 1.28
C ILE A 138 -0.04 37.34 2.02
N GLU A 139 -0.45 38.46 1.42
CA GLU A 139 -0.33 39.80 2.02
C GLU A 139 -1.05 39.91 3.37
N LYS A 140 -2.16 39.20 3.54
CA LYS A 140 -2.95 39.14 4.79
C LYS A 140 -2.51 38.05 5.76
N GLY A 141 -1.39 37.37 5.51
CA GLY A 141 -0.86 36.31 6.38
C GLY A 141 -1.62 34.97 6.31
N HIS A 142 -2.50 34.79 5.32
CA HIS A 142 -3.28 33.56 5.11
C HIS A 142 -2.56 32.57 4.18
N PHE A 143 -1.34 32.18 4.54
CA PHE A 143 -0.48 31.31 3.72
C PHE A 143 -1.13 29.96 3.35
N ALA A 144 -1.94 29.40 4.25
CA ALA A 144 -2.65 28.14 3.99
C ALA A 144 -3.66 28.25 2.84
N ARG A 145 -4.32 29.41 2.67
CA ARG A 145 -5.24 29.64 1.53
C ARG A 145 -4.47 29.72 0.22
N ALA A 146 -3.36 30.46 0.22
CA ALA A 146 -2.51 30.62 -0.95
C ALA A 146 -1.93 29.28 -1.43
N ARG A 147 -1.51 28.40 -0.51
CA ARG A 147 -1.03 27.05 -0.87
C ARG A 147 -2.07 26.22 -1.62
N ILE A 148 -3.34 26.27 -1.21
CA ILE A 148 -4.42 25.54 -1.90
C ILE A 148 -4.65 26.12 -3.29
N LEU A 149 -4.71 27.45 -3.38
CA LEU A 149 -4.99 28.13 -4.64
C LEU A 149 -3.85 27.92 -5.63
N ASN A 150 -2.59 28.02 -5.19
CA ASN A 150 -1.45 27.73 -6.04
C ASN A 150 -1.45 26.26 -6.48
N ALA A 151 -1.74 25.31 -5.59
CA ALA A 151 -1.84 23.90 -5.97
C ALA A 151 -2.99 23.62 -6.97
N LEU A 152 -4.10 24.35 -6.88
CA LEU A 152 -5.21 24.26 -7.84
C LEU A 152 -4.90 25.00 -9.16
N LEU A 153 -4.13 26.09 -9.12
CA LEU A 153 -3.68 26.86 -10.28
C LEU A 153 -2.63 26.09 -11.10
N ASP A 154 -1.67 25.46 -10.42
CA ASP A 154 -0.63 24.61 -11.02
C ASP A 154 -1.25 23.37 -11.69
N HIS A 155 -2.47 22.99 -11.31
CA HIS A 155 -3.17 21.81 -11.79
C HIS A 155 -4.63 22.13 -12.19
N ARG A 156 -4.78 23.12 -13.07
CA ARG A 156 -6.05 23.72 -13.54
C ARG A 156 -7.13 22.71 -14.01
N GLU A 157 -6.71 21.54 -14.48
CA GLU A 157 -7.58 20.54 -15.11
C GLU A 157 -7.90 19.35 -14.19
N VAL A 158 -7.33 19.32 -12.97
CA VAL A 158 -7.45 18.17 -12.06
C VAL A 158 -8.19 18.59 -10.79
N ARG A 159 -9.27 17.87 -10.47
CA ARG A 159 -9.92 17.97 -9.15
C ARG A 159 -8.96 17.39 -8.11
N LEU A 160 -8.59 18.19 -7.11
CA LEU A 160 -7.71 17.71 -6.04
C LEU A 160 -8.53 16.91 -5.01
N PRO A 161 -8.11 15.69 -4.64
CA PRO A 161 -8.75 14.96 -3.55
C PRO A 161 -8.74 15.79 -2.25
N TYR A 162 -9.85 15.76 -1.50
CA TYR A 162 -9.94 16.47 -0.22
C TYR A 162 -8.89 15.96 0.78
N THR A 163 -8.61 14.65 0.76
CA THR A 163 -7.51 14.02 1.51
C THR A 163 -6.16 14.60 1.11
N PHE A 164 -5.91 14.80 -0.18
CA PHE A 164 -4.69 15.44 -0.67
C PHE A 164 -4.49 16.86 -0.10
N VAL A 165 -5.53 17.71 -0.13
CA VAL A 165 -5.43 19.10 0.35
C VAL A 165 -5.30 19.18 1.87
N THR A 166 -6.09 18.38 2.59
CA THR A 166 -6.02 18.38 4.07
C THR A 166 -4.72 17.80 4.59
N GLN A 167 -4.19 16.75 3.95
CA GLN A 167 -3.06 15.99 4.47
C GLN A 167 -1.71 16.49 3.91
N LYS A 168 -1.60 16.75 2.61
CA LYS A 168 -0.30 17.12 1.98
C LYS A 168 -0.02 18.61 2.01
N LEU A 169 -1.03 19.44 1.80
CA LEU A 169 -0.88 20.89 1.93
C LEU A 169 -0.96 21.35 3.39
N ASN A 170 -1.14 20.44 4.36
CA ASN A 170 -1.31 20.71 5.78
C ASN A 170 -2.31 21.86 6.04
N VAL A 171 -3.48 21.73 5.43
CA VAL A 171 -4.54 22.74 5.50
C VAL A 171 -5.70 22.16 6.31
N SER A 172 -6.13 22.89 7.34
CA SER A 172 -7.30 22.49 8.12
C SER A 172 -8.59 22.56 7.30
N ALA A 173 -9.54 21.67 7.62
CA ALA A 173 -10.90 21.68 7.08
C ALA A 173 -11.61 23.05 7.25
N SER A 174 -11.21 23.84 8.26
CA SER A 174 -11.72 25.19 8.48
C SER A 174 -11.35 26.15 7.36
N VAL A 175 -10.11 26.08 6.88
CA VAL A 175 -9.62 26.92 5.78
C VAL A 175 -10.30 26.55 4.46
N ILE A 176 -10.48 25.25 4.21
CA ILE A 176 -11.20 24.74 3.03
C ILE A 176 -12.65 25.23 3.06
N ARG A 177 -13.36 25.05 4.18
CA ARG A 177 -14.73 25.56 4.35
C ARG A 177 -14.81 27.07 4.17
N GLY A 178 -13.81 27.81 4.65
CA GLY A 178 -13.72 29.26 4.44
C GLY A 178 -13.63 29.63 2.95
N LEU A 179 -12.82 28.94 2.17
CA LEU A 179 -12.70 29.17 0.73
C LEU A 179 -13.95 28.73 -0.05
N VAL A 180 -14.61 27.65 0.37
CA VAL A 180 -15.90 27.21 -0.19
C VAL A 180 -16.99 28.25 0.08
N ASN A 181 -17.09 28.76 1.31
CA ASN A 181 -18.05 29.79 1.69
C ASN A 181 -17.82 31.11 0.94
N LEU A 182 -16.56 31.43 0.64
CA LEU A 182 -16.17 32.59 -0.16
C LEU A 182 -16.39 32.36 -1.68
N GLY A 183 -16.83 31.17 -2.09
CA GLY A 183 -17.08 30.83 -3.49
C GLY A 183 -15.83 30.69 -4.34
N VAL A 184 -14.64 30.56 -3.74
CA VAL A 184 -13.35 30.48 -4.44
C VAL A 184 -13.09 29.08 -4.99
N ILE A 185 -13.48 28.07 -4.21
CA ILE A 185 -13.32 26.65 -4.55
C ILE A 185 -14.64 25.91 -4.36
N LEU A 186 -14.86 24.84 -5.11
CA LEU A 186 -16.02 23.97 -5.00
C LEU A 186 -15.63 22.67 -4.29
N LEU A 187 -16.46 22.23 -3.34
CA LEU A 187 -16.35 20.93 -2.70
C LEU A 187 -17.41 19.99 -3.27
N GLU A 188 -16.99 18.96 -3.99
CA GLU A 188 -17.88 17.98 -4.61
C GLU A 188 -17.84 16.69 -3.76
N GLU A 189 -19.00 16.20 -3.34
CA GLU A 189 -19.15 14.90 -2.65
C GLU A 189 -19.75 13.89 -3.61
N GLU A 190 -19.03 12.81 -3.92
CA GLU A 190 -19.51 11.79 -4.85
C GLU A 190 -19.61 10.44 -4.12
N GLY A 191 -20.79 9.83 -4.24
CA GLY A 191 -21.09 8.47 -3.79
C GLY A 191 -21.04 7.53 -4.99
N VAL A 192 -20.30 6.44 -4.85
CA VAL A 192 -19.98 5.46 -5.90
C VAL A 192 -18.83 5.89 -6.80
N TYR A 193 -17.91 4.93 -6.95
CA TYR A 193 -16.64 4.92 -7.67
C TYR A 193 -16.78 5.48 -9.09
N ARG A 194 -16.62 6.80 -9.23
CA ARG A 194 -16.15 7.41 -10.46
C ARG A 194 -14.81 8.02 -10.16
N ASP A 195 -13.83 7.63 -10.95
CA ASP A 195 -12.50 8.11 -10.73
C ASP A 195 -12.40 9.57 -11.20
N PRO A 196 -12.07 10.51 -10.30
CA PRO A 196 -11.97 11.94 -10.60
C PRO A 196 -10.94 12.26 -11.70
N VAL A 197 -9.93 11.41 -11.91
CA VAL A 197 -8.91 11.59 -12.95
C VAL A 197 -9.34 10.94 -14.26
N ALA A 198 -10.09 9.84 -14.24
CA ALA A 198 -10.64 9.25 -15.48
C ALA A 198 -11.63 10.18 -16.17
N ASP A 199 -12.48 10.86 -15.40
CA ASP A 199 -13.46 11.82 -15.92
C ASP A 199 -12.78 13.15 -16.35
N ALA A 200 -11.66 13.53 -15.72
CA ALA A 200 -10.80 14.61 -16.20
C ALA A 200 -10.13 14.26 -17.54
N VAL A 201 -9.61 13.03 -17.68
CA VAL A 201 -8.99 12.52 -18.91
C VAL A 201 -9.99 12.41 -20.08
N GLN A 202 -11.25 12.07 -19.82
CA GLN A 202 -12.29 11.99 -20.86
C GLN A 202 -12.79 13.36 -21.33
N ARG A 203 -12.85 14.37 -20.46
CA ARG A 203 -13.44 15.69 -20.78
C ARG A 203 -12.49 16.68 -21.41
N VAL A 204 -11.18 16.47 -21.28
CA VAL A 204 -10.14 17.32 -21.87
C VAL A 204 -9.85 16.96 -23.34
N GLY A 205 -10.58 15.98 -23.89
CA GLY A 205 -10.29 15.41 -25.19
C GLY A 205 -9.03 14.55 -25.09
N GLY A 206 -9.06 13.36 -25.66
CA GLY A 206 -7.95 12.40 -25.63
C GLY A 206 -6.64 12.89 -26.29
N GLU A 207 -6.49 14.19 -26.56
CA GLU A 207 -5.35 14.83 -27.19
C GLU A 207 -4.59 15.78 -26.26
N ALA A 208 -5.22 16.37 -25.22
CA ALA A 208 -4.55 17.36 -24.36
C ALA A 208 -3.88 16.78 -23.10
N PHE A 209 -4.27 15.58 -22.64
CA PHE A 209 -3.48 14.77 -21.70
C PHE A 209 -2.55 13.76 -22.41
N CYS A 210 -2.71 13.60 -23.73
CA CYS A 210 -1.86 12.78 -24.59
C CYS A 210 -0.73 13.57 -25.25
N LYS A 211 -0.41 14.77 -24.78
CA LYS A 211 0.92 15.31 -25.05
C LYS A 211 1.90 14.68 -24.06
N PRO A 212 2.85 13.84 -24.51
CA PRO A 212 4.07 13.62 -23.74
C PRO A 212 4.84 14.94 -23.75
N SER A 213 4.38 15.95 -23.00
CA SER A 213 5.09 17.22 -22.86
C SER A 213 6.07 17.14 -21.70
N GLN A 214 6.88 16.10 -21.71
CA GLN A 214 8.30 16.16 -21.38
C GLN A 214 8.93 15.15 -22.32
N GLU A 215 9.89 15.59 -23.12
CA GLU A 215 10.86 14.70 -23.77
C GLU A 215 11.12 13.53 -22.82
N GLU A 216 10.99 12.28 -23.28
CA GLU A 216 11.40 11.14 -22.45
C GLU A 216 12.81 11.46 -21.96
N LEU A 217 12.93 11.84 -20.68
CA LEU A 217 14.19 12.32 -20.11
C LEU A 217 15.26 11.33 -20.54
N THR A 218 16.24 11.81 -21.31
CA THR A 218 17.27 10.95 -21.87
C THR A 218 18.05 10.39 -20.70
N LEU A 219 17.91 9.09 -20.48
CA LEU A 219 18.60 8.40 -19.42
C LEU A 219 20.10 8.48 -19.67
N SER A 220 20.87 8.66 -18.60
CA SER A 220 22.32 8.47 -18.71
C SER A 220 22.64 7.01 -19.05
N SER A 221 23.84 6.77 -19.59
CA SER A 221 24.33 5.41 -19.84
C SER A 221 24.29 4.55 -18.58
N GLU A 222 24.60 5.13 -17.42
CA GLU A 222 24.56 4.45 -16.13
C GLU A 222 23.13 4.09 -15.70
N GLN A 223 22.19 5.04 -15.79
CA GLN A 223 20.78 4.79 -15.46
C GLN A 223 20.19 3.70 -16.36
N SER A 224 20.47 3.77 -17.66
CA SER A 224 20.04 2.76 -18.64
C SER A 224 20.62 1.38 -18.33
N LEU A 225 21.89 1.31 -17.94
CA LEU A 225 22.54 0.06 -17.56
C LEU A 225 21.90 -0.56 -16.31
N ILE A 226 21.63 0.26 -15.28
CA ILE A 226 20.95 -0.20 -14.05
C ILE A 226 19.58 -0.79 -14.39
N ILE A 227 18.75 -0.05 -15.13
CA ILE A 227 17.40 -0.50 -15.51
C ILE A 227 17.48 -1.80 -16.30
N LYS A 228 18.34 -1.86 -17.33
CA LYS A 228 18.52 -3.05 -18.15
C LYS A 228 18.93 -4.24 -17.30
N LYS A 229 19.89 -4.06 -16.39
CA LYS A 229 20.41 -5.17 -15.57
C LYS A 229 19.37 -5.72 -14.61
N VAL A 230 18.63 -4.86 -13.92
CA VAL A 230 17.57 -5.27 -12.99
C VAL A 230 16.45 -6.00 -13.73
N LEU A 231 16.00 -5.46 -14.87
CA LEU A 231 14.95 -6.10 -15.67
C LEU A 231 15.40 -7.43 -16.29
N GLN A 232 16.65 -7.51 -16.77
CA GLN A 232 17.20 -8.75 -17.29
C GLN A 232 17.25 -9.83 -16.21
N ASP A 233 17.79 -9.53 -15.04
CA ASP A 233 17.83 -10.49 -13.92
C ASP A 233 16.38 -10.90 -13.55
N TYR A 234 15.44 -9.96 -13.54
CA TYR A 234 14.03 -10.25 -13.28
C TYR A 234 13.44 -11.25 -14.30
N ASP A 235 13.64 -10.98 -15.60
CA ASP A 235 13.13 -11.81 -16.70
C ASP A 235 13.80 -13.21 -16.71
N GLU A 236 15.06 -13.31 -16.27
CA GLU A 236 15.81 -14.55 -16.07
C GLU A 236 15.42 -15.30 -14.77
N LYS A 237 14.38 -14.85 -14.07
CA LYS A 237 13.91 -15.40 -12.77
C LYS A 237 14.96 -15.32 -11.65
N VAL A 238 15.93 -14.42 -11.78
CA VAL A 238 16.92 -14.12 -10.76
C VAL A 238 16.40 -12.97 -9.91
N ARG A 239 16.20 -13.23 -8.61
CA ARG A 239 15.74 -12.22 -7.64
C ARG A 239 16.91 -11.80 -6.76
N LYS A 240 17.21 -10.51 -6.74
CA LYS A 240 18.36 -9.94 -6.04
C LYS A 240 18.00 -8.62 -5.38
N THR A 241 18.75 -8.30 -4.33
CA THR A 241 18.76 -6.98 -3.73
C THR A 241 19.83 -6.13 -4.40
N TYR A 242 19.45 -4.94 -4.86
CA TYR A 242 20.36 -3.98 -5.50
C TYR A 242 20.50 -2.74 -4.63
N LEU A 243 21.72 -2.20 -4.56
CA LEU A 243 21.99 -0.89 -3.99
C LEU A 243 22.26 0.09 -5.14
N ILE A 244 21.41 1.09 -5.30
CA ILE A 244 21.62 2.19 -6.25
C ILE A 244 22.26 3.34 -5.48
N HIS A 245 23.57 3.51 -5.64
CA HIS A 245 24.32 4.57 -4.98
C HIS A 245 24.45 5.79 -5.89
N GLY A 246 24.04 6.95 -5.40
CA GLY A 246 24.15 8.21 -6.12
C GLY A 246 23.76 9.39 -5.24
N ILE A 247 24.40 10.54 -5.46
CA ILE A 247 24.08 11.79 -4.77
C ILE A 247 22.67 12.30 -5.13
N THR A 248 22.11 13.19 -4.32
CA THR A 248 20.84 13.86 -4.66
C THR A 248 20.95 14.58 -6.00
N GLY A 249 19.94 14.47 -6.84
CA GLY A 249 19.94 15.05 -8.18
C GLY A 249 20.61 14.19 -9.27
N SER A 250 21.21 13.04 -8.94
CA SER A 250 21.75 12.10 -9.95
C SER A 250 20.68 11.35 -10.76
N GLY A 251 19.39 11.59 -10.47
CA GLY A 251 18.27 10.96 -11.15
C GLY A 251 17.91 9.56 -10.65
N LYS A 252 18.20 9.19 -9.40
CA LYS A 252 17.75 7.91 -8.81
C LYS A 252 16.25 7.68 -8.96
N THR A 253 15.46 8.72 -8.74
CA THR A 253 13.99 8.69 -8.89
C THR A 253 13.54 8.36 -10.31
N GLU A 254 14.33 8.75 -11.34
CA GLU A 254 14.06 8.38 -12.73
C GLU A 254 14.19 6.87 -12.93
N VAL A 255 15.25 6.28 -12.37
CA VAL A 255 15.48 4.83 -12.40
C VAL A 255 14.31 4.10 -11.74
N TYR A 256 13.87 4.54 -10.55
CA TYR A 256 12.74 3.93 -9.85
C TYR A 256 11.45 3.99 -10.68
N PHE A 257 11.19 5.15 -11.29
CA PHE A 257 10.02 5.36 -12.13
C PHE A 257 10.03 4.43 -13.36
N ARG A 258 11.18 4.32 -14.06
CA ARG A 258 11.34 3.45 -15.24
C ARG A 258 11.21 1.98 -14.87
N LEU A 259 11.82 1.55 -13.77
CA LEU A 259 11.65 0.19 -13.25
C LEU A 259 10.17 -0.08 -12.94
N THR A 260 9.49 0.83 -12.23
CA THR A 260 8.07 0.67 -11.92
C THR A 260 7.22 0.53 -13.18
N LYS A 261 7.44 1.40 -14.18
CA LYS A 261 6.74 1.35 -15.47
C LYS A 261 6.90 0.00 -16.16
N GLU A 262 8.12 -0.51 -16.20
CA GLU A 262 8.44 -1.79 -16.87
C GLU A 262 7.92 -3.01 -16.10
N MET A 263 7.85 -2.94 -14.76
CA MET A 263 7.25 -3.99 -13.93
C MET A 263 5.73 -4.02 -14.06
N VAL A 264 5.07 -2.86 -14.05
CA VAL A 264 3.62 -2.78 -14.26
C VAL A 264 3.23 -3.31 -15.64
N LYS A 265 4.01 -3.02 -16.68
CA LYS A 265 3.82 -3.63 -18.03
C LYS A 265 3.91 -5.16 -18.02
N ARG A 266 4.70 -5.74 -17.13
CA ARG A 266 4.80 -7.21 -16.93
C ARG A 266 3.65 -7.76 -16.08
N GLY A 267 2.63 -6.95 -15.77
CA GLY A 267 1.52 -7.33 -14.91
C GLY A 267 1.95 -7.56 -13.46
N LYS A 268 2.99 -6.85 -13.00
CA LYS A 268 3.52 -6.94 -11.64
C LYS A 268 3.26 -5.66 -10.86
N ALA A 269 2.87 -5.82 -9.60
CA ALA A 269 2.68 -4.70 -8.71
C ALA A 269 4.00 -4.26 -8.07
N VAL A 270 4.06 -2.99 -7.66
CA VAL A 270 5.26 -2.35 -7.11
C VAL A 270 4.92 -1.62 -5.81
N ILE A 271 5.77 -1.80 -4.80
CA ILE A 271 5.75 -0.98 -3.58
C ILE A 271 6.92 -0.02 -3.64
N LEU A 272 6.65 1.28 -3.54
CA LEU A 272 7.64 2.33 -3.45
C LEU A 272 7.61 2.95 -2.04
N LEU A 273 8.58 2.57 -1.23
CA LEU A 273 8.80 3.10 0.10
C LEU A 273 9.59 4.40 0.01
N ILE A 274 9.02 5.46 0.57
CA ILE A 274 9.64 6.79 0.65
C ILE A 274 9.49 7.26 2.10
N PRO A 275 10.52 7.88 2.71
CA PRO A 275 10.38 8.49 4.01
C PRO A 275 9.21 9.48 4.01
N GLU A 276 8.38 9.49 5.06
CA GLU A 276 7.11 10.22 5.06
C GLU A 276 7.26 11.72 4.74
N ILE A 277 8.35 12.33 5.21
CA ILE A 277 8.69 13.74 5.02
C ILE A 277 9.22 14.01 3.59
N ALA A 278 9.81 12.99 2.95
CA ALA A 278 10.42 13.08 1.62
C ALA A 278 9.41 12.83 0.48
N LEU A 279 8.14 12.57 0.77
CA LEU A 279 7.10 12.35 -0.24
C LEU A 279 6.75 13.66 -0.97
N THR A 280 7.61 14.08 -1.90
CA THR A 280 7.42 15.33 -2.63
C THR A 280 6.18 15.27 -3.51
N PHE A 281 5.58 16.42 -3.75
CA PHE A 281 4.41 16.53 -4.61
C PHE A 281 4.71 16.16 -6.06
N GLN A 282 5.89 16.55 -6.54
CA GLN A 282 6.36 16.29 -7.89
C GLN A 282 6.48 14.79 -8.17
N THR A 283 7.08 14.01 -7.26
CA THR A 283 7.18 12.55 -7.42
C THR A 283 5.79 11.93 -7.50
N LEU A 284 4.87 12.27 -6.60
CA LEU A 284 3.51 11.71 -6.65
C LEU A 284 2.77 12.04 -7.96
N MET A 285 2.76 13.30 -8.37
CA MET A 285 2.06 13.72 -9.58
C MET A 285 2.57 12.98 -10.82
N ARG A 286 3.87 12.72 -10.87
CA ARG A 286 4.47 11.95 -11.94
C ARG A 286 3.93 10.52 -12.01
N PHE A 287 3.78 9.83 -10.88
CA PHE A 287 3.17 8.50 -10.86
C PHE A 287 1.69 8.55 -11.25
N TYR A 288 0.94 9.53 -10.75
CA TYR A 288 -0.47 9.71 -11.13
C TYR A 288 -0.67 10.01 -12.62
N GLN A 289 0.21 10.79 -13.24
CA GLN A 289 0.13 11.08 -14.68
C GLN A 289 0.28 9.82 -15.55
N PHE A 290 1.12 8.87 -15.14
CA PHE A 290 1.41 7.68 -15.95
C PHE A 290 0.55 6.47 -15.64
N PHE A 291 0.21 6.26 -14.37
CA PHE A 291 -0.55 5.09 -13.93
C PHE A 291 -2.00 5.42 -13.59
N GLY A 292 -2.36 6.71 -13.59
CA GLY A 292 -3.70 7.19 -13.26
C GLY A 292 -4.17 6.62 -11.93
N ASN A 293 -5.23 5.86 -12.02
CA ASN A 293 -6.04 5.41 -10.90
C ASN A 293 -5.53 4.12 -10.28
N ARG A 294 -4.56 3.50 -10.98
CA ARG A 294 -3.87 2.29 -10.55
C ARG A 294 -2.69 2.59 -9.62
N VAL A 295 -2.54 3.83 -9.16
CA VAL A 295 -1.65 4.22 -8.05
C VAL A 295 -2.46 4.51 -6.79
N SER A 296 -1.96 4.04 -5.65
CA SER A 296 -2.43 4.42 -4.32
C SER A 296 -1.28 4.97 -3.48
N VAL A 297 -1.62 5.86 -2.55
CA VAL A 297 -0.67 6.49 -1.63
C VAL A 297 -1.09 6.26 -0.18
N MET A 298 -0.15 5.79 0.64
CA MET A 298 -0.30 5.66 2.09
C MET A 298 0.48 6.75 2.82
N ASN A 299 -0.06 7.22 3.96
CA ASN A 299 0.62 8.15 4.87
C ASN A 299 0.08 7.98 6.31
N SER A 300 0.70 8.67 7.29
CA SER A 300 0.26 8.61 8.69
C SER A 300 -1.11 9.26 8.94
N SER A 301 -1.51 10.23 8.12
CA SER A 301 -2.76 10.98 8.25
C SER A 301 -4.00 10.18 7.85
N LEU A 302 -3.84 9.09 7.08
CA LEU A 302 -4.92 8.16 6.80
C LEU A 302 -5.38 7.46 8.09
N SER A 303 -6.68 7.49 8.32
CA SER A 303 -7.33 6.70 9.36
C SER A 303 -7.14 5.20 9.10
N PRO A 304 -7.28 4.35 10.14
CA PRO A 304 -7.19 2.91 9.96
C PRO A 304 -8.15 2.34 8.90
N GLY A 305 -9.36 2.92 8.79
CA GLY A 305 -10.33 2.54 7.76
C GLY A 305 -9.86 2.90 6.35
N GLU A 306 -9.33 4.11 6.15
CA GLU A 306 -8.81 4.52 4.83
C GLU A 306 -7.59 3.69 4.40
N LYS A 307 -6.72 3.32 5.35
CA LYS A 307 -5.60 2.40 5.08
C LYS A 307 -6.10 1.02 4.67
N TYR A 308 -7.11 0.50 5.39
CA TYR A 308 -7.75 -0.77 5.06
C TYR A 308 -8.35 -0.74 3.64
N ASP A 309 -9.02 0.35 3.27
CA ASP A 309 -9.61 0.49 1.93
C ASP A 309 -8.52 0.48 0.83
N GLN A 310 -7.38 1.14 1.04
CA GLN A 310 -6.27 1.09 0.08
C GLN A 310 -5.66 -0.32 -0.03
N PHE A 311 -5.59 -1.06 1.09
CA PHE A 311 -5.16 -2.46 1.08
C PHE A 311 -6.15 -3.36 0.34
N GLU A 312 -7.46 -3.16 0.50
CA GLU A 312 -8.46 -3.92 -0.25
C GLU A 312 -8.41 -3.65 -1.76
N ARG A 313 -8.17 -2.40 -2.17
CA ARG A 313 -7.96 -2.06 -3.59
C ARG A 313 -6.76 -2.80 -4.17
N ALA A 314 -5.65 -2.83 -3.44
CA ALA A 314 -4.46 -3.58 -3.83
C ALA A 314 -4.71 -5.08 -3.90
N ARG A 315 -5.42 -5.63 -2.91
CA ARG A 315 -5.81 -7.05 -2.85
C ARG A 315 -6.66 -7.47 -4.06
N ARG A 316 -7.52 -6.58 -4.53
CA ARG A 316 -8.40 -6.80 -5.69
C ARG A 316 -7.73 -6.51 -7.04
N GLY A 317 -6.47 -6.07 -7.06
CA GLY A 317 -5.78 -5.69 -8.29
C GLY A 317 -6.30 -4.39 -8.94
N GLU A 318 -6.99 -3.55 -8.17
CA GLU A 318 -7.47 -2.23 -8.63
C GLU A 318 -6.35 -1.19 -8.71
N VAL A 319 -5.24 -1.46 -8.01
CA VAL A 319 -4.00 -0.67 -8.06
C VAL A 319 -2.82 -1.58 -8.36
N ASP A 320 -1.82 -1.06 -9.07
CA ASP A 320 -0.55 -1.75 -9.36
C ASP A 320 0.61 -1.14 -8.56
N VAL A 321 0.48 0.09 -8.10
CA VAL A 321 1.58 0.79 -7.41
C VAL A 321 1.09 1.33 -6.08
N MET A 322 1.78 0.96 -5.01
CA MET A 322 1.61 1.58 -3.69
C MET A 322 2.82 2.44 -3.35
N ILE A 323 2.58 3.71 -3.02
CA ILE A 323 3.61 4.65 -2.59
C ILE A 323 3.36 5.02 -1.13
N GLY A 324 4.36 4.98 -0.27
CA GLY A 324 4.16 5.46 1.10
C GLY A 324 5.33 5.21 2.04
N PRO A 325 5.13 5.48 3.34
CA PRO A 325 6.13 5.20 4.36
C PRO A 325 6.21 3.70 4.64
N ARG A 326 6.91 3.31 5.70
CA ARG A 326 7.09 1.92 6.16
C ARG A 326 5.84 1.04 6.10
N SER A 327 4.68 1.56 6.51
CA SER A 327 3.44 0.78 6.55
C SER A 327 2.95 0.33 5.17
N ALA A 328 3.40 0.98 4.09
CA ALA A 328 3.08 0.56 2.72
C ALA A 328 3.74 -0.76 2.33
N LEU A 329 4.78 -1.20 3.05
CA LEU A 329 5.43 -2.49 2.83
C LEU A 329 4.43 -3.66 2.94
N PHE A 330 3.41 -3.51 3.78
CA PHE A 330 2.44 -4.56 4.06
C PHE A 330 1.22 -4.54 3.12
N THR A 331 1.35 -3.88 1.97
CA THR A 331 0.27 -3.81 0.97
C THR A 331 0.07 -5.17 0.30
N PRO A 332 -1.12 -5.79 0.42
CA PRO A 332 -1.35 -7.17 0.01
C PRO A 332 -1.54 -7.30 -1.51
N PHE A 333 -0.47 -7.13 -2.28
CA PHE A 333 -0.49 -7.37 -3.71
C PHE A 333 -0.42 -8.86 -4.04
N PRO A 334 -1.36 -9.42 -4.81
CA PRO A 334 -1.29 -10.83 -5.24
C PRO A 334 -0.12 -11.12 -6.19
N ASN A 335 0.32 -10.09 -6.91
CA ASN A 335 1.34 -10.15 -7.97
C ASN A 335 2.51 -9.18 -7.71
N LEU A 336 2.89 -8.97 -6.44
CA LEU A 336 4.04 -8.13 -6.09
C LEU A 336 5.29 -8.61 -6.85
N GLY A 337 5.99 -7.70 -7.52
CA GLY A 337 7.19 -8.04 -8.28
C GLY A 337 8.37 -7.11 -8.10
N LEU A 338 8.19 -5.98 -7.41
CA LEU A 338 9.30 -5.10 -7.06
C LEU A 338 9.00 -4.32 -5.78
N ILE A 339 9.98 -4.24 -4.89
CA ILE A 339 9.98 -3.33 -3.75
C ILE A 339 11.14 -2.34 -3.93
N ILE A 340 10.83 -1.06 -3.97
CA ILE A 340 11.81 0.03 -4.04
C ILE A 340 11.79 0.76 -2.71
N MET A 341 12.97 1.03 -2.15
CA MET A 341 13.11 1.78 -0.91
C MET A 341 14.04 2.97 -1.16
N ASP A 342 13.46 4.18 -1.12
CA ASP A 342 14.21 5.41 -1.30
C ASP A 342 14.82 5.89 0.02
N GLU A 343 15.97 6.53 -0.06
CA GLU A 343 16.75 7.01 1.08
C GLU A 343 16.87 5.96 2.21
N GLU A 344 17.26 4.73 1.85
CA GLU A 344 17.38 3.56 2.74
C GLU A 344 18.11 3.82 4.07
N HIS A 345 19.04 4.78 4.09
CA HIS A 345 19.82 5.13 5.27
C HIS A 345 19.01 5.90 6.35
N GLU A 346 17.79 6.34 6.03
CA GLU A 346 16.95 7.12 6.92
C GLU A 346 16.54 6.31 8.18
N PRO A 347 16.81 6.82 9.40
CA PRO A 347 16.44 6.13 10.65
C PRO A 347 14.94 5.87 10.79
N THR A 348 14.12 6.66 10.11
CA THR A 348 12.66 6.53 10.10
C THR A 348 12.19 5.18 9.56
N TYR A 349 13.06 4.39 8.91
CA TYR A 349 12.79 3.02 8.50
C TYR A 349 12.85 1.97 9.61
N LYS A 350 13.26 2.35 10.83
CA LYS A 350 13.16 1.51 12.02
C LYS A 350 11.84 1.76 12.74
N SER A 351 11.09 0.69 13.02
CA SER A 351 9.83 0.79 13.77
C SER A 351 10.06 0.94 15.26
N GLU A 352 9.39 1.91 15.88
CA GLU A 352 9.36 2.09 17.33
C GLU A 352 8.27 1.24 18.02
N GLY A 353 7.17 0.96 17.31
CA GLY A 353 6.10 0.09 17.80
C GLY A 353 6.47 -1.38 17.66
N MET A 354 5.85 -2.26 18.47
CA MET A 354 6.08 -3.71 18.40
C MET A 354 5.37 -4.35 17.19
N PRO A 355 6.04 -5.22 16.41
CA PRO A 355 7.47 -5.57 16.49
C PRO A 355 8.37 -4.41 16.05
N LYS A 356 9.51 -4.19 16.73
CA LYS A 356 10.45 -3.10 16.40
C LYS A 356 11.34 -3.44 15.17
N TYR A 357 10.69 -3.76 14.06
CA TYR A 357 11.34 -4.25 12.85
C TYR A 357 12.10 -3.15 12.09
N HIS A 358 13.10 -3.57 11.31
CA HIS A 358 13.73 -2.72 10.30
C HIS A 358 13.05 -2.95 8.95
N THR A 359 12.58 -1.87 8.31
CA THR A 359 11.77 -1.97 7.08
C THR A 359 12.53 -2.65 5.94
N ARG A 360 13.83 -2.33 5.75
CA ARG A 360 14.70 -3.04 4.80
C ARG A 360 14.70 -4.55 4.95
N GLU A 361 14.94 -5.03 6.18
CA GLU A 361 15.05 -6.48 6.45
C GLU A 361 13.70 -7.16 6.24
N ALA A 362 12.61 -6.52 6.69
CA ALA A 362 11.25 -6.99 6.44
C ALA A 362 10.92 -6.99 4.92
N ALA A 363 11.44 -6.03 4.15
CA ALA A 363 11.25 -5.98 2.71
C ALA A 363 11.98 -7.12 1.98
N VAL A 364 13.23 -7.40 2.37
CA VAL A 364 13.99 -8.55 1.84
C VAL A 364 13.30 -9.87 2.21
N ALA A 365 12.82 -10.00 3.45
CA ALA A 365 12.07 -11.18 3.89
C ALA A 365 10.76 -11.34 3.10
N LEU A 366 9.99 -10.26 2.94
CA LEU A 366 8.76 -10.29 2.14
C LEU A 366 9.05 -10.67 0.69
N ALA A 367 10.06 -10.08 0.06
CA ALA A 367 10.44 -10.38 -1.32
C ALA A 367 10.76 -11.87 -1.54
N GLY A 368 11.40 -12.52 -0.57
CA GLY A 368 11.67 -13.97 -0.61
C GLY A 368 10.46 -14.86 -0.32
N LEU A 369 9.41 -14.34 0.31
CA LEU A 369 8.18 -15.08 0.64
C LEU A 369 7.11 -15.00 -0.45
N VAL A 370 7.19 -14.00 -1.33
CA VAL A 370 6.30 -13.87 -2.49
C VAL A 370 6.59 -14.99 -3.50
N GLU A 371 5.52 -15.58 -4.05
CA GLU A 371 5.66 -16.63 -5.07
C GLU A 371 6.36 -16.10 -6.33
N GLY A 372 7.44 -16.77 -6.75
CA GLY A 372 8.30 -16.30 -7.84
C GLY A 372 9.22 -15.12 -7.48
N GLY A 373 9.15 -14.65 -6.23
CA GLY A 373 9.93 -13.56 -5.66
C GLY A 373 9.62 -12.17 -6.22
N ALA A 374 9.83 -11.16 -5.39
CA ALA A 374 9.71 -9.74 -5.72
C ALA A 374 11.05 -9.00 -5.73
#